data_AF-A0A2A4WWX4-F1
#
_entry.id   AF-A0A2A4WWX4-F1
#
_cell.length_a   1.000
_cell.length_b   1.000
_cell.length_c   1.000
_cell.angle_alpha   90.00
_cell.angle_beta   90.00
_cell.angle_gamma   90.00
#
_symmetry.space_group_name_H-M   'P 1'
#
loop_
_entity.id
_entity.type
_entity.pdbx_description
1 polymer ?
#
loop_
_entity_poly.entity_id
_entity_poly.type
_entity_poly.pdbx_seq_one_letter_code
_entity_poly.pdbx_strand_id
1 'polypeptide(L)'
;MSSEAGQQHPLGIYYKIWILLFVLSSFSYAVDFFNVQGGMRWGLVLLFMCLKAGFIVAIFMHVVWERMALVLTILGPPLVLLLLIGLMSVEGYYISDARYQYMGHDPNAVALTPSDLHGGEHGEEEEAH
;
A
#
# COMPACT_ATOMS: atom_id res chain seq x y z
N MET A 1 -32.63 -12.48 48.96
CA MET A 1 -31.71 -11.33 48.89
C MET A 1 -30.34 -11.79 49.34
N SER A 2 -29.41 -11.99 48.42
CA SER A 2 -28.00 -11.60 48.55
C SER A 2 -27.29 -11.98 47.24
N SER A 3 -26.46 -11.07 46.77
CA SER A 3 -25.94 -10.99 45.42
C SER A 3 -24.64 -11.78 45.29
N GLU A 4 -24.62 -12.82 44.45
CA GLU A 4 -23.38 -13.30 43.83
C GLU A 4 -23.47 -12.99 42.35
N ALA A 5 -23.02 -11.78 42.03
CA ALA A 5 -22.95 -11.25 40.69
C ALA A 5 -22.10 -12.18 39.82
N GLY A 6 -22.77 -12.85 38.89
CA GLY A 6 -22.14 -13.68 37.88
C GLY A 6 -21.03 -12.91 37.19
N GLN A 7 -19.81 -13.43 37.34
CA GLN A 7 -18.65 -13.12 36.50
C GLN A 7 -18.92 -13.68 35.09
N GLN A 8 -19.97 -13.15 34.45
CA GLN A 8 -20.46 -13.48 33.13
C GLN A 8 -19.63 -12.66 32.14
N HIS A 9 -18.53 -13.27 31.69
CA HIS A 9 -17.62 -12.68 30.72
C HIS A 9 -18.38 -12.16 29.46
N PRO A 10 -17.81 -11.16 28.79
CA PRO A 10 -18.50 -9.95 28.30
C PRO A 10 -19.20 -10.13 26.94
N LEU A 11 -20.41 -10.68 26.95
CA LEU A 11 -21.29 -10.74 25.77
C LEU A 11 -21.57 -9.35 25.15
N GLY A 12 -21.62 -8.31 25.99
CA GLY A 12 -21.84 -6.93 25.53
C GLY A 12 -20.70 -6.35 24.69
N ILE A 13 -19.46 -6.85 24.83
CA ILE A 13 -18.34 -6.39 24.00
C ILE A 13 -18.54 -6.89 22.58
N TYR A 14 -18.79 -8.19 22.38
CA TYR A 14 -18.95 -8.79 21.05
C TYR A 14 -20.06 -8.14 20.23
N TYR A 15 -21.20 -7.80 20.86
CA TYR A 15 -22.27 -7.07 20.19
C TYR A 15 -21.86 -5.65 19.75
N LYS A 16 -21.12 -4.91 20.59
CA LYS A 16 -20.60 -3.59 20.21
C LYS A 16 -19.66 -3.67 19.01
N ILE A 17 -18.77 -4.66 18.99
CA ILE A 17 -17.82 -4.84 17.88
C ILE A 17 -18.52 -5.35 16.62
N TRP A 18 -19.52 -6.21 16.77
CA TRP A 18 -20.35 -6.66 15.65
C TRP A 18 -21.04 -5.48 14.96
N ILE A 19 -21.66 -4.57 15.74
CA ILE A 19 -22.24 -3.34 15.21
C ILE A 19 -21.18 -2.47 14.54
N LEU A 20 -20.01 -2.33 15.16
CA LEU A 20 -18.94 -1.49 14.61
C LEU A 20 -18.39 -2.03 13.28
N LEU A 21 -18.15 -3.34 13.17
CA LEU A 21 -17.75 -3.99 11.93
C LEU A 21 -18.82 -3.87 10.85
N PHE A 22 -20.10 -3.95 11.23
CA PHE A 22 -21.22 -3.73 10.32
C PHE A 22 -21.20 -2.31 9.74
N VAL A 23 -21.15 -1.29 10.62
CA VAL A 23 -21.09 0.12 10.22
C VAL A 23 -19.89 0.39 9.33
N LEU A 24 -18.71 -0.14 9.68
CA LEU A 24 -17.50 0.02 8.89
C LEU A 24 -17.62 -0.63 7.51
N SER A 25 -18.27 -1.80 7.43
CA SER A 25 -18.57 -2.46 6.14
C SER A 25 -19.53 -1.64 5.29
N SER A 26 -20.54 -1.00 5.91
CA SER A 26 -21.46 -0.10 5.20
C SER A 26 -20.74 1.15 4.69
N PHE A 27 -19.82 1.72 5.46
CA PHE A 27 -19.01 2.85 5.01
C PHE A 27 -18.09 2.48 3.84
N SER A 28 -17.49 1.28 3.83
CA SER A 28 -16.72 0.80 2.69
C SER A 28 -17.56 0.77 1.41
N TYR A 29 -18.81 0.32 1.50
CA TYR A 29 -19.73 0.31 0.36
C TYR A 29 -20.20 1.71 -0.04
N ALA A 30 -20.37 2.61 0.94
CA ALA A 30 -20.73 4.01 0.67
C ALA A 30 -19.63 4.72 -0.12
N VAL A 31 -18.35 4.47 0.17
CA VAL A 31 -17.24 5.00 -0.63
C VAL A 31 -17.30 4.55 -2.08
N ASP A 32 -17.57 3.26 -2.31
CA ASP A 32 -17.76 2.74 -3.66
C ASP A 32 -18.98 3.40 -4.35
N PHE A 33 -20.04 3.70 -3.60
CA PHE A 33 -21.23 4.38 -4.12
C PHE A 33 -20.96 5.82 -4.55
N PHE A 34 -20.15 6.58 -3.80
CA PHE A 34 -19.81 7.97 -4.12
C PHE A 34 -18.94 8.13 -5.39
N ASN A 35 -18.56 7.05 -6.07
CA ASN A 35 -17.86 7.07 -7.37
C ASN A 35 -16.67 8.04 -7.41
N VAL A 36 -15.91 8.09 -6.30
CA VAL A 36 -14.77 8.99 -6.19
C VAL A 36 -13.70 8.55 -7.19
N GLN A 37 -13.47 9.33 -8.24
CA GLN A 37 -12.50 9.01 -9.29
C GLN A 37 -11.07 9.40 -8.86
N GLY A 38 -10.08 8.62 -9.29
CA GLY A 38 -8.65 8.88 -9.04
C GLY A 38 -8.09 8.28 -7.74
N GLY A 39 -6.95 8.82 -7.28
CA GLY A 39 -6.18 8.31 -6.13
C GLY A 39 -6.93 8.31 -4.80
N MET A 40 -7.98 9.13 -4.68
CA MET A 40 -8.84 9.16 -3.50
C MET A 40 -9.56 7.82 -3.28
N ARG A 41 -9.91 7.09 -4.36
CA ARG A 41 -10.55 5.77 -4.26
C ARG A 41 -9.61 4.75 -3.63
N TRP A 42 -8.36 4.74 -4.07
CA TRP A 42 -7.32 3.86 -3.54
C TRP A 42 -7.06 4.16 -2.06
N GLY A 43 -6.96 5.43 -1.70
CA GLY A 43 -6.76 5.86 -0.32
C GLY A 43 -7.90 5.43 0.61
N LEU A 44 -9.16 5.66 0.22
CA LEU A 44 -10.29 5.27 1.06
C LEU A 44 -10.46 3.75 1.14
N VAL A 45 -10.28 3.00 0.04
CA VAL A 45 -10.34 1.53 0.08
C VAL A 45 -9.26 0.97 1.01
N LEU A 46 -8.01 1.44 0.90
CA LEU A 46 -6.93 1.03 1.79
C LEU A 46 -7.21 1.41 3.25
N LEU A 47 -7.78 2.59 3.50
CA LEU A 47 -8.16 3.05 4.83
C LEU A 47 -9.21 2.13 5.46
N PHE A 48 -10.29 1.81 4.75
CA PHE A 48 -11.33 0.89 5.23
C PHE A 48 -10.81 -0.54 5.41
N MET A 49 -9.92 -0.99 4.52
CA MET A 49 -9.23 -2.28 4.62
C MET A 49 -8.38 -2.36 5.91
N CYS A 50 -7.57 -1.34 6.18
CA CYS A 50 -6.73 -1.26 7.38
C CYS A 50 -7.56 -1.13 8.66
N LEU A 51 -8.60 -0.28 8.67
CA LEU A 51 -9.51 -0.14 9.81
C LEU A 51 -10.19 -1.46 10.15
N LYS A 52 -10.71 -2.17 9.14
CA LYS A 52 -11.41 -3.44 9.34
C LYS A 52 -10.45 -4.53 9.82
N ALA A 53 -9.29 -4.67 9.18
CA ALA A 53 -8.28 -5.63 9.60
C ALA A 53 -7.75 -5.33 11.01
N GLY A 54 -7.48 -4.06 11.32
CA GLY A 54 -7.07 -3.61 12.64
C GLY A 54 -8.11 -3.88 13.71
N PHE A 55 -9.40 -3.68 13.42
CA PHE A 55 -10.49 -4.00 14.35
C PHE A 55 -10.62 -5.51 14.59
N ILE A 56 -10.46 -6.33 13.55
CA ILE A 56 -10.45 -7.79 13.68
C ILE A 56 -9.26 -8.23 14.54
N VAL A 57 -8.07 -7.68 14.32
CA VAL A 57 -6.87 -8.01 15.12
C VAL A 57 -7.02 -7.54 16.57
N ALA A 58 -7.49 -6.32 16.82
CA ALA A 58 -7.62 -5.78 18.17
C ALA A 58 -8.63 -6.57 19.03
N ILE A 59 -9.67 -7.13 18.42
CA ILE A 59 -10.81 -7.73 19.15
C ILE A 59 -10.84 -9.26 19.07
N PHE A 60 -10.74 -9.83 17.86
CA PHE A 60 -10.72 -11.29 17.72
C PHE A 60 -9.36 -11.87 18.08
N MET A 61 -8.29 -11.13 17.82
CA MET A 61 -6.96 -11.44 18.32
C MET A 61 -6.62 -10.66 19.60
N HIS A 62 -7.59 -10.41 20.49
CA HIS A 62 -7.39 -9.81 21.83
C HIS A 62 -6.51 -10.72 22.74
N VAL A 63 -5.23 -10.85 22.35
CA VAL A 63 -4.12 -11.56 22.99
C VAL A 63 -3.11 -10.49 23.44
N VAL A 64 -3.62 -9.38 23.97
CA VAL A 64 -2.78 -8.35 24.57
C VAL A 64 -2.12 -8.87 25.86
N TRP A 65 -2.52 -10.06 26.37
CA TRP A 65 -2.09 -10.52 27.70
C TRP A 65 -1.30 -11.83 27.80
N GLU A 66 -1.08 -12.61 26.72
CA GLU A 66 -0.17 -13.78 26.84
C GLU A 66 0.82 -14.00 25.69
N ARG A 67 0.62 -13.52 24.44
CA ARG A 67 1.56 -13.81 23.33
C ARG A 67 1.67 -12.71 22.28
N MET A 68 2.47 -11.66 22.56
CA MET A 68 2.96 -10.73 21.52
C MET A 68 3.65 -11.45 20.35
N ALA A 69 4.22 -12.63 20.60
CA ALA A 69 4.85 -13.46 19.59
C ALA A 69 3.92 -13.89 18.45
N LEU A 70 2.62 -14.15 18.71
CA LEU A 70 1.69 -14.56 17.64
C LEU A 70 1.35 -13.40 16.70
N VAL A 71 1.22 -12.20 17.24
CA VAL A 71 1.02 -10.99 16.45
C VAL A 71 2.25 -10.71 15.59
N LEU A 72 3.45 -10.83 16.16
CA LEU A 72 4.70 -10.68 15.42
C LEU A 72 4.89 -11.77 14.36
N THR A 73 4.46 -13.00 14.61
CA THR A 73 4.56 -14.08 13.61
C THR A 73 3.61 -13.87 12.42
N ILE A 74 2.43 -13.30 12.63
CA ILE A 74 1.44 -13.09 11.55
C ILE A 74 1.69 -11.76 10.83
N LEU A 75 1.95 -10.69 11.57
CA LEU A 75 2.12 -9.35 11.02
C LEU A 75 3.59 -9.01 10.71
N GLY A 76 4.54 -9.67 11.37
CA GLY A 76 5.97 -9.44 11.18
C GLY A 76 6.45 -9.75 9.76
N PRO A 77 6.13 -10.92 9.14
CA PRO A 77 6.59 -11.20 7.78
C PRO A 77 6.09 -10.16 6.76
N PRO A 78 4.79 -9.80 6.72
CA PRO A 78 4.31 -8.72 5.85
C PRO A 78 5.00 -7.36 6.11
N LEU A 79 5.23 -7.01 7.38
CA LEU A 79 5.79 -5.70 7.75
C LEU A 79 7.27 -5.60 7.37
N VAL A 80 8.05 -6.66 7.60
CA VAL A 80 9.45 -6.74 7.14
C VAL A 80 9.55 -6.68 5.62
N LEU A 81 8.65 -7.37 4.91
CA LEU A 81 8.62 -7.30 3.44
C LEU A 81 8.30 -5.89 2.94
N LEU A 82 7.30 -5.21 3.53
CA LEU A 82 6.99 -3.82 3.19
C LEU A 82 8.15 -2.87 3.47
N LEU A 83 8.84 -3.05 4.60
CA LEU A 83 10.04 -2.29 4.93
C LEU A 83 11.15 -2.53 3.89
N LEU A 84 11.39 -3.79 3.52
CA LEU A 84 12.41 -4.16 2.53
C LEU A 84 12.09 -3.57 1.15
N ILE A 85 10.83 -3.65 0.72
CA ILE A 85 10.35 -3.03 -0.53
C ILE A 85 10.56 -1.51 -0.47
N GLY A 86 10.26 -0.88 0.67
CA GLY A 86 10.48 0.55 0.88
C GLY A 86 11.95 0.94 0.75
N LEU A 87 12.85 0.22 1.43
CA LEU A 87 14.30 0.44 1.33
C LEU A 87 14.82 0.25 -0.10
N MET A 88 14.42 -0.84 -0.76
CA MET A 88 14.81 -1.12 -2.14
C MET A 88 14.30 -0.06 -3.12
N SER A 89 13.12 0.51 -2.87
CA SER A 89 12.58 1.62 -3.66
C SER A 89 13.46 2.87 -3.50
N VAL A 90 13.79 3.27 -2.27
CA VAL A 90 14.64 4.44 -2.00
C VAL A 90 16.03 4.29 -2.60
N GLU A 91 16.68 3.14 -2.41
CA GLU A 91 17.98 2.82 -3.02
C GLU A 91 17.89 2.85 -4.56
N GLY A 92 16.82 2.31 -5.13
CA GLY A 92 16.57 2.35 -6.57
C GLY A 92 16.55 3.77 -7.13
N TYR A 93 15.85 4.69 -6.45
CA TYR A 93 15.84 6.10 -6.83
C TYR A 93 17.22 6.74 -6.66
N TYR A 94 17.92 6.50 -5.54
CA TYR A 94 19.24 7.07 -5.31
C TYR A 94 20.28 6.64 -6.35
N ILE A 95 20.30 5.35 -6.71
CA ILE A 95 21.20 4.81 -7.74
C ILE A 95 20.85 5.39 -9.13
N SER A 96 19.57 5.61 -9.43
CA SER A 96 19.16 6.24 -10.69
C SER A 96 19.60 7.71 -10.78
N ASP A 97 19.45 8.48 -9.70
CA ASP A 97 19.85 9.89 -9.65
C ASP A 97 21.38 10.04 -9.74
N ALA A 98 22.13 9.19 -9.02
CA ALA A 98 23.59 9.18 -9.11
C ALA A 98 24.09 8.88 -10.54
N ARG A 99 23.44 7.95 -11.27
CA ARG A 99 23.78 7.68 -12.67
C ARG A 99 23.48 8.86 -13.58
N TYR A 100 22.38 9.57 -13.35
CA TYR A 100 22.08 10.79 -14.09
C TYR A 100 23.14 11.86 -13.84
N GLN A 101 23.45 12.16 -12.57
CA GLN A 101 24.35 13.25 -12.19
C GLN A 101 25.81 13.01 -12.60
N TYR A 102 26.31 11.78 -12.46
CA TYR A 102 27.73 11.48 -12.66
C TYR A 102 28.04 10.75 -13.97
N MET A 103 27.08 10.00 -14.53
CA MET A 103 27.29 9.24 -15.79
C MET A 103 26.53 9.84 -16.98
N GLY A 104 25.78 10.93 -16.78
CA GLY A 104 25.10 11.66 -17.86
C GLY A 104 23.96 10.87 -18.53
N HIS A 105 23.45 9.83 -17.86
CA HIS A 105 22.39 8.98 -18.40
C HIS A 105 21.05 9.70 -18.37
N ASP A 106 20.46 10.03 -19.51
CA ASP A 106 19.17 10.72 -19.57
C ASP A 106 18.04 9.79 -19.08
N PRO A 107 17.26 10.17 -18.04
CA PRO A 107 16.13 9.38 -17.54
C PRO A 107 15.02 9.18 -18.59
N ASN A 108 14.98 10.00 -19.63
CA ASN A 108 14.06 9.90 -20.76
C ASN A 108 14.73 9.41 -22.06
N ALA A 109 15.94 8.84 -21.98
CA ALA A 109 16.61 8.29 -23.15
C ALA A 109 15.73 7.22 -23.81
N VAL A 110 15.19 7.54 -24.99
CA VAL A 110 14.53 6.58 -25.85
C VAL A 110 15.59 5.62 -26.39
N ALA A 111 15.35 4.32 -26.27
CA ALA A 111 16.25 3.32 -26.83
C ALA A 111 16.41 3.59 -28.34
N LEU A 112 17.65 3.82 -28.78
CA LEU A 112 17.95 4.06 -30.19
C LEU A 112 17.41 2.90 -31.02
N THR A 113 16.53 3.22 -31.96
CA THR A 113 16.03 2.22 -32.90
C THR A 113 17.09 2.00 -33.98
N PRO A 114 17.13 0.83 -34.65
CA PRO A 114 18.08 0.59 -35.73
C PRO A 114 18.06 1.68 -36.83
N SER A 115 16.92 2.34 -37.03
CA SER A 115 16.79 3.50 -37.93
C SER A 115 17.55 4.75 -37.47
N ASP A 116 17.69 4.99 -36.16
CA ASP A 116 18.39 6.16 -35.60
C ASP A 116 19.92 6.02 -35.68
N LEU A 117 20.41 4.78 -35.78
CA LEU A 117 21.83 4.44 -35.99
C LEU A 117 22.29 4.62 -37.45
N HIS A 118 21.36 4.75 -38.39
CA HIS A 118 21.62 4.85 -39.84
C HIS A 118 21.29 6.24 -40.42
N GLY A 119 21.25 7.30 -39.60
CA GLY A 119 20.86 8.66 -40.03
C GLY A 119 22.04 9.62 -40.20
N GLY A 120 22.91 9.39 -41.19
CA GLY A 120 23.98 10.33 -41.47
C GLY A 120 24.83 9.99 -42.67
N GLU A 121 24.24 9.98 -43.87
CA GLU A 121 24.88 10.36 -45.14
C GLU A 121 23.84 10.29 -46.27
N HIS A 122 23.78 11.34 -47.09
CA HIS A 122 22.84 11.65 -48.19
C HIS A 122 21.65 12.57 -47.87
N GLY A 123 21.93 13.87 -47.86
CA GLY A 123 20.89 14.89 -47.91
C GLY A 123 21.38 16.32 -48.11
N GLU A 124 22.60 16.55 -48.61
CA GLU A 124 23.07 17.90 -48.98
C GLU A 124 23.98 17.76 -50.20
N GLU A 125 23.43 18.04 -51.39
CA GLU A 125 24.10 18.52 -52.62
C GLU A 125 23.20 18.23 -53.84
N GLU A 126 22.07 18.94 -53.96
CA GLU A 126 21.42 19.16 -55.27
C GLU A 126 20.55 20.43 -55.26
N GLU A 127 21.13 21.54 -54.79
CA GLU A 127 20.69 22.90 -55.15
C GLU A 127 21.91 23.74 -55.55
N ALA A 128 22.56 23.35 -56.65
CA ALA A 128 23.37 24.24 -57.47
C ALA A 128 23.63 23.55 -58.82
N HIS A 129 22.75 23.77 -59.80
CA HIS A 129 23.06 24.14 -61.18
C HIS A 129 21.82 24.08 -62.08
#